data_AF-A0A2Z2HZM0-F1
#
_entry.id   AF-A0A2Z2HZM0-F1
#
_cell.length_a   1.000
_cell.length_b   1.000
_cell.length_c   1.000
_cell.angle_alpha   90.00
_cell.angle_beta   90.00
_cell.angle_gamma   90.00
#
_symmetry.space_group_name_H-M   'P 1'
#
loop_
_entity.id
_entity.type
_entity.pdbx_description
1 polymer ?
#
loop_
_entity_poly.entity_id
_entity_poly.type
_entity_poly.pdbx_seq_one_letter_code
_entity_poly.pdbx_strand_id
1 'polypeptide(L)'
;MSLETMQPNPTWDAASYEDAVDTLEAHADDVVYRVWGGDWCKDCRRLLPDFGAALEAAGVPDDRIDEIAVDQDKQGPGVDEYGIEYIPTIVVEHAPASADRDEGEEITRFVEDEDLPPATWLAQELEDEL
;
A
#
# COMPACT_ATOMS: atom_id res chain seq x y z
N MET A 1 -14.75 5.59 -1.26
CA MET A 1 -14.66 6.20 0.09
C MET A 1 -13.28 5.87 0.57
N SER A 2 -12.52 6.84 1.06
CA SER A 2 -11.22 6.58 1.68
C SER A 2 -11.39 5.87 3.02
N LEU A 3 -10.41 5.06 3.38
CA LEU A 3 -10.24 4.37 4.64
C LEU A 3 -9.70 5.34 5.69
N GLU A 4 -10.35 5.43 6.85
CA GLU A 4 -9.78 6.19 7.98
C GLU A 4 -8.45 5.58 8.44
N THR A 5 -8.27 4.26 8.26
CA THR A 5 -7.01 3.57 8.55
C THR A 5 -5.86 3.93 7.61
N MET A 6 -6.11 4.61 6.48
CA MET A 6 -5.05 5.14 5.62
C MET A 6 -4.64 6.57 5.96
N GLN A 7 -5.30 7.22 6.93
CA GLN A 7 -4.84 8.53 7.41
C GLN A 7 -3.42 8.40 8.00
N PRO A 8 -2.44 9.19 7.50
CA PRO A 8 -1.05 9.13 7.96
C PRO A 8 -0.93 9.28 9.48
N ASN A 9 -0.17 8.38 10.11
CA ASN A 9 0.18 8.51 11.52
C ASN A 9 1.09 9.75 11.72
N PRO A 10 0.63 10.81 12.42
CA PRO A 10 1.40 12.05 12.57
C PRO A 10 2.61 11.91 13.51
N THR A 11 2.77 10.76 14.15
CA THR A 11 3.89 10.46 15.05
C THR A 11 4.90 9.50 14.44
N TRP A 12 4.68 9.05 13.20
CA TRP A 12 5.62 8.22 12.48
C TRP A 12 6.88 9.04 12.12
N ASP A 13 8.05 8.43 12.26
CA ASP A 13 9.35 9.11 12.09
C ASP A 13 10.02 8.66 10.79
N ALA A 14 9.86 9.45 9.73
CA ALA A 14 10.45 9.16 8.42
C ALA A 14 11.97 8.97 8.47
N ALA A 15 12.68 9.69 9.35
CA ALA A 15 14.13 9.57 9.49
C ALA A 15 14.57 8.20 10.05
N SER A 16 13.67 7.44 10.66
CA SER A 16 13.95 6.05 11.08
C SER A 16 13.78 5.03 9.95
N TYR A 17 13.26 5.45 8.79
CA TYR A 17 12.92 4.60 7.65
C TYR A 17 13.40 5.20 6.32
N GLU A 18 14.50 5.96 6.32
CA GLU A 18 15.02 6.68 5.14
C GLU A 18 15.14 5.77 3.91
N ASP A 19 15.74 4.58 4.05
CA ASP A 19 15.88 3.64 2.94
C ASP A 19 14.53 3.27 2.30
N ALA A 20 13.49 3.04 3.12
CA ALA A 20 12.18 2.70 2.60
C ALA A 20 11.50 3.90 1.93
N VAL A 21 11.64 5.09 2.51
CA VAL A 21 11.07 6.32 1.94
C VAL A 21 11.73 6.65 0.60
N ASP A 22 13.06 6.56 0.52
CA ASP A 22 13.84 6.84 -0.68
C ASP A 22 13.44 5.89 -1.83
N THR A 23 13.27 4.59 -1.57
CA THR A 23 12.82 3.63 -2.59
C THR A 23 11.38 3.92 -3.05
N LEU A 24 10.46 4.18 -2.11
CA LEU A 24 9.08 4.51 -2.47
C LEU A 24 9.00 5.80 -3.29
N GLU A 25 9.82 6.81 -2.97
CA GLU A 25 9.92 8.07 -3.74
C GLU A 25 10.47 7.80 -5.15
N ALA A 26 11.52 6.98 -5.26
CA ALA A 26 12.14 6.65 -6.54
C ALA A 26 11.17 6.01 -7.55
N HIS A 27 10.17 5.27 -7.07
CA HIS A 27 9.18 4.57 -7.90
C HIS A 27 7.77 5.17 -7.83
N ALA A 28 7.60 6.35 -7.21
CA ALA A 28 6.29 6.96 -6.96
C ALA A 28 5.44 7.17 -8.24
N ASP A 29 6.09 7.39 -9.38
CA ASP A 29 5.44 7.59 -10.69
C ASP A 29 5.34 6.31 -11.54
N ASP A 30 5.94 5.21 -11.07
CA ASP A 30 6.05 3.95 -11.82
C ASP A 30 5.09 2.87 -11.33
N VAL A 31 4.52 3.04 -10.13
CA VAL A 31 3.65 2.04 -9.51
C VAL A 31 2.31 2.58 -9.02
N VAL A 32 1.38 1.66 -8.79
CA VAL A 32 0.08 1.92 -8.14
C VAL A 32 -0.06 0.97 -6.96
N TYR A 33 -0.48 1.50 -5.82
CA TYR A 33 -0.76 0.75 -4.59
C TYR A 33 -2.26 0.49 -4.48
N ARG A 34 -2.69 -0.76 -4.62
CA ARG A 34 -4.07 -1.17 -4.35
C ARG A 34 -4.17 -1.74 -2.94
N VAL A 35 -4.85 -1.03 -2.05
CA VAL A 35 -4.87 -1.28 -0.61
C VAL A 35 -6.23 -1.79 -0.18
N TRP A 36 -6.35 -3.09 0.10
CA TRP A 36 -7.55 -3.66 0.71
C TRP A 36 -7.47 -3.53 2.23
N GLY A 37 -8.48 -2.87 2.81
CA GLY A 37 -8.52 -2.63 4.24
C GLY A 37 -9.93 -2.43 4.77
N GLY A 38 -10.03 -2.36 6.10
CA GLY A 38 -11.29 -2.08 6.77
C GLY A 38 -11.06 -1.34 8.07
N ASP A 39 -11.81 -0.26 8.28
CA ASP A 39 -11.68 0.59 9.48
C ASP A 39 -12.04 -0.14 10.77
N TRP A 40 -12.66 -1.31 10.69
CA TRP A 40 -12.99 -2.19 11.81
C TRP A 40 -11.88 -3.19 12.14
N CYS A 41 -10.92 -3.41 11.23
CA CYS A 41 -9.88 -4.42 11.35
C CYS A 41 -8.74 -3.92 12.24
N LYS A 42 -8.32 -4.78 13.19
CA LYS A 42 -7.24 -4.48 14.14
C LYS A 42 -5.91 -4.28 13.43
N ASP A 43 -5.57 -5.16 12.49
CA ASP A 43 -4.28 -5.12 11.80
C ASP A 43 -4.24 -3.98 10.78
N CYS A 44 -5.36 -3.66 10.13
CA CYS A 44 -5.46 -2.44 9.31
C CYS A 44 -5.18 -1.18 10.14
N ARG A 45 -5.81 -1.03 11.32
CA ARG A 45 -5.56 0.09 12.23
C ARG A 45 -4.14 0.14 12.79
N ARG A 46 -3.43 -0.98 12.80
CA ARG A 46 -2.05 -1.09 13.29
C ARG A 46 -1.03 -0.76 12.21
N LEU A 47 -1.26 -1.21 10.98
CA LEU A 47 -0.26 -1.20 9.90
C LEU A 47 -0.47 -0.05 8.91
N LEU A 48 -1.72 0.22 8.51
CA LEU A 48 -2.00 1.16 7.43
C LEU A 48 -1.70 2.63 7.77
N PRO A 49 -1.86 3.13 9.01
CA PRO A 49 -1.51 4.53 9.30
C PRO A 49 -0.02 4.83 9.13
N ASP A 50 0.85 3.88 9.50
CA ASP A 50 2.30 4.01 9.32
C ASP A 50 2.67 3.89 7.84
N PHE A 51 1.99 3.01 7.09
CA PHE A 51 2.16 2.92 5.64
C PHE A 51 1.72 4.20 4.93
N GLY A 52 0.56 4.77 5.28
CA GLY A 52 0.10 6.05 4.77
C GLY A 52 1.07 7.19 5.06
N ALA A 53 1.68 7.21 6.25
CA ALA A 53 2.75 8.17 6.57
C ALA A 53 4.01 7.99 5.73
N ALA A 54 4.38 6.74 5.42
CA ALA A 54 5.52 6.46 4.54
C ALA A 54 5.24 6.92 3.10
N LEU A 55 4.04 6.65 2.56
CA LEU A 55 3.63 7.12 1.23
C LEU A 55 3.58 8.65 1.15
N GLU A 56 3.06 9.32 2.19
CA GLU A 56 3.06 10.79 2.28
C GLU A 56 4.49 11.34 2.33
N ALA A 57 5.37 10.74 3.13
CA ALA A 57 6.77 11.15 3.24
C ALA A 57 7.55 10.95 1.93
N ALA A 58 7.25 9.88 1.19
CA ALA A 58 7.82 9.56 -0.12
C ALA A 58 7.22 10.40 -1.27
N GLY A 59 6.22 11.24 -0.99
CA GLY A 59 5.58 12.08 -1.99
C GLY A 59 4.77 11.31 -3.04
N VAL A 60 4.31 10.11 -2.72
CA VAL A 60 3.48 9.29 -3.62
C VAL A 60 2.16 10.04 -3.88
N PRO A 61 1.78 10.28 -5.16
CA PRO A 61 0.54 10.98 -5.46
C PRO A 61 -0.70 10.21 -5.00
N ASP A 62 -1.73 10.91 -4.52
CA ASP A 62 -3.00 10.29 -4.11
C ASP A 62 -3.64 9.45 -5.23
N ASP A 63 -3.46 9.82 -6.50
CA ASP A 63 -3.95 9.06 -7.65
C ASP A 63 -3.12 7.81 -7.97
N ARG A 64 -2.08 7.51 -7.18
CA ARG A 64 -1.35 6.24 -7.20
C ARG A 64 -1.75 5.31 -6.06
N ILE A 65 -2.72 5.71 -5.24
CA ILE A 65 -3.15 4.96 -4.07
C ILE A 65 -4.64 4.68 -4.17
N ASP A 66 -4.98 3.41 -4.36
CA ASP A 66 -6.36 2.94 -4.41
C ASP A 66 -6.77 2.29 -3.09
N GLU A 67 -7.53 3.03 -2.30
CA GLU A 67 -8.06 2.56 -1.03
C GLU A 67 -9.37 1.78 -1.24
N ILE A 68 -9.33 0.47 -1.00
CA ILE A 68 -10.42 -0.47 -1.27
C ILE A 68 -10.98 -1.00 0.04
N ALA A 69 -12.12 -0.42 0.44
CA ALA A 69 -12.81 -0.83 1.66
C ALA A 69 -13.55 -2.16 1.50
N VAL A 70 -13.37 -3.06 2.48
CA VAL A 70 -14.12 -4.31 2.59
C VAL A 70 -15.01 -4.35 3.83
N ASP A 71 -16.09 -5.14 3.76
CA ASP A 71 -16.98 -5.38 4.90
C ASP A 71 -16.37 -6.34 5.94
N GLN A 72 -17.10 -6.63 7.02
CA GLN A 72 -16.63 -7.50 8.11
C GLN A 72 -16.42 -8.97 7.70
N ASP A 73 -17.03 -9.39 6.59
CA ASP A 73 -16.83 -10.70 5.97
C ASP A 73 -15.70 -10.65 4.92
N LYS A 74 -14.93 -9.55 4.90
CA LYS A 74 -13.83 -9.24 3.98
C LYS A 74 -14.26 -9.23 2.51
N GLN A 75 -15.51 -8.87 2.23
CA GLN A 75 -16.03 -8.76 0.87
C GLN A 75 -16.00 -7.30 0.40
N GLY A 76 -15.72 -7.08 -0.89
CA GLY A 76 -15.64 -5.76 -1.48
C GLY A 76 -15.16 -5.78 -2.93
N PRO A 77 -14.96 -4.61 -3.55
CA PRO A 77 -14.41 -4.51 -4.91
C PRO A 77 -13.06 -5.23 -5.04
N GLY A 78 -12.84 -5.94 -6.15
CA GLY A 78 -11.57 -6.59 -6.45
C GLY A 78 -11.19 -7.81 -5.59
N VAL A 79 -11.92 -8.12 -4.51
CA VAL A 79 -11.56 -9.22 -3.58
C VAL A 79 -11.45 -10.57 -4.31
N ASP A 80 -12.47 -10.95 -5.08
CA ASP A 80 -12.46 -12.22 -5.84
C ASP A 80 -11.45 -12.20 -7.00
N GLU A 81 -11.25 -11.04 -7.63
CA GLU A 81 -10.38 -10.86 -8.79
C GLU A 81 -8.90 -10.99 -8.41
N TYR A 82 -8.51 -10.38 -7.29
CA TYR A 82 -7.14 -10.37 -6.78
C TYR A 82 -6.84 -11.52 -5.80
N GLY A 83 -7.86 -12.31 -5.44
CA GLY A 83 -7.72 -13.41 -4.48
C GLY A 83 -7.39 -12.92 -3.07
N ILE A 84 -8.08 -11.88 -2.60
CA ILE A 84 -7.82 -11.27 -1.29
C ILE A 84 -8.49 -12.11 -0.18
N GLU A 85 -7.68 -12.85 0.57
CA GLU A 85 -8.16 -13.67 1.71
C GLU A 85 -8.00 -12.96 3.07
N TYR A 86 -7.01 -12.06 3.17
CA TYR A 86 -6.58 -11.41 4.40
C TYR A 86 -6.47 -9.89 4.24
N ILE A 87 -6.59 -9.14 5.33
CA ILE A 87 -6.44 -7.68 5.32
C ILE A 87 -5.63 -7.19 6.54
N PRO A 88 -4.75 -6.19 6.38
CA PRO A 88 -4.51 -5.46 5.14
C PRO A 88 -3.76 -6.31 4.10
N THR A 89 -4.13 -6.13 2.84
CA THR A 89 -3.35 -6.60 1.69
C THR A 89 -3.05 -5.39 0.82
N ILE A 90 -1.79 -5.22 0.43
CA ILE A 90 -1.35 -4.13 -0.46
C ILE A 90 -0.75 -4.79 -1.69
N VAL A 91 -1.43 -4.67 -2.82
CA VAL A 91 -0.91 -5.10 -4.11
C VAL A 91 -0.23 -3.91 -4.77
N VAL A 92 0.98 -4.14 -5.30
CA VAL A 92 1.71 -3.13 -6.06
C VAL A 92 1.75 -3.57 -7.51
N GLU A 93 1.28 -2.69 -8.38
CA GLU A 93 1.29 -2.89 -9.82
C GLU A 93 2.24 -1.91 -10.48
N HIS A 94 3.06 -2.40 -11.41
CA HIS A 94 3.85 -1.55 -12.28
C HIS A 94 2.95 -0.92 -13.34
N ALA A 95 2.81 0.39 -13.27
CA ALA A 95 1.98 1.22 -14.12
C ALA A 95 2.65 2.59 -14.30
N PRO A 96 3.55 2.75 -15.28
CA PRO A 96 4.26 4.01 -15.47
C PRO A 96 3.31 5.15 -15.80
N ALA A 97 3.67 6.40 -15.47
CA ALA A 97 2.82 7.59 -15.68
C ALA A 97 2.28 7.78 -17.12
N SER A 98 2.89 7.13 -18.11
CA SER A 98 2.43 7.12 -19.50
C SER A 98 1.33 6.09 -19.82
N ALA A 99 1.09 5.13 -18.93
CA ALA A 99 0.14 4.04 -19.07
C ALA A 99 -1.18 4.35 -18.36
N ASP A 100 -2.23 3.60 -18.71
CA ASP A 100 -3.44 3.59 -17.90
C ASP A 100 -3.14 2.87 -16.58
N ARG A 101 -3.39 3.54 -15.46
CA ARG A 101 -3.06 3.02 -14.13
C ARG A 101 -3.89 1.78 -13.78
N ASP A 102 -5.06 1.62 -14.41
CA ASP A 102 -5.96 0.49 -14.15
C ASP A 102 -5.51 -0.80 -14.89
N GLU A 103 -4.56 -0.71 -15.83
CA GLU A 103 -4.03 -1.82 -16.64
C GLU A 103 -2.63 -2.29 -16.19
N GLY A 104 -2.23 -1.98 -14.95
CA GLY A 104 -0.94 -2.35 -14.39
C GLY A 104 -0.73 -3.86 -14.23
N GLU A 105 0.53 -4.29 -14.22
CA GLU A 105 0.92 -5.67 -13.91
C GLU A 105 1.36 -5.75 -12.45
N GLU A 106 0.75 -6.65 -11.68
CA GLU A 106 1.16 -6.92 -10.30
C GLU A 106 2.61 -7.43 -10.27
N ILE A 107 3.46 -6.73 -9.51
CA ILE A 107 4.87 -7.08 -9.31
C ILE A 107 5.13 -7.67 -7.92
N THR A 108 4.43 -7.19 -6.89
CA THR A 108 4.53 -7.73 -5.53
C THR A 108 3.26 -7.45 -4.73
N ARG A 109 3.09 -8.17 -3.61
CA ARG A 109 1.99 -7.92 -2.66
C ARG A 109 2.41 -8.17 -1.21
N PHE A 110 2.08 -7.23 -0.35
CA PHE A 110 2.20 -7.37 1.10
C PHE A 110 0.92 -7.99 1.68
N VAL A 111 1.06 -8.93 2.62
CA VAL A 111 -0.05 -9.54 3.38
C VAL A 111 0.20 -9.41 4.89
N GLU A 112 -0.85 -9.40 5.71
CA GLU A 112 -0.78 -9.08 7.15
C GLU A 112 0.20 -9.90 8.01
N ASP A 113 0.64 -11.07 7.55
CA ASP A 113 1.53 -12.00 8.27
C ASP A 113 3.03 -11.79 7.98
N GLU A 114 3.40 -10.81 7.15
CA GLU A 114 4.81 -10.51 6.87
C GLU A 114 5.58 -10.03 8.12
N ASP A 115 6.87 -10.36 8.18
CA ASP A 115 7.74 -10.09 9.33
C ASP A 115 8.13 -8.61 9.48
N LEU A 116 7.97 -7.83 8.41
CA LEU A 116 8.35 -6.42 8.34
C LEU A 116 7.12 -5.50 8.18
N PRO A 117 7.20 -4.23 8.60
CA PRO A 117 6.14 -3.26 8.30
C PRO A 117 5.96 -3.06 6.78
N PRO A 118 4.74 -2.71 6.31
CA PRO A 118 4.43 -2.63 4.88
C PRO A 118 5.40 -1.77 4.08
N ALA A 119 5.74 -0.58 4.57
CA ALA A 119 6.65 0.32 3.87
C ALA A 119 8.05 -0.28 3.65
N THR A 120 8.61 -0.90 4.69
CA THR A 120 9.94 -1.52 4.63
C THR A 120 9.94 -2.77 3.76
N TRP A 121 8.90 -3.60 3.88
CA TRP A 121 8.77 -4.81 3.08
C TRP A 121 8.61 -4.49 1.59
N LEU A 122 7.68 -3.59 1.26
CA LEU A 122 7.43 -3.19 -0.13
C LEU A 122 8.63 -2.49 -0.75
N ALA A 123 9.35 -1.66 0.00
CA ALA A 123 10.59 -1.06 -0.50
C ALA A 123 11.62 -2.13 -0.90
N GLN A 124 11.84 -3.16 -0.08
CA GLN A 124 12.80 -4.23 -0.40
C GLN A 124 12.38 -4.98 -1.67
N GLU A 125 11.10 -5.30 -1.82
CA GLU A 125 10.59 -6.01 -3.00
C GLU A 125 10.66 -5.15 -4.27
N LEU A 126 10.42 -3.83 -4.15
CA LEU A 126 10.54 -2.91 -5.27
C LEU A 126 11.97 -2.78 -5.78
N GLU A 127 12.98 -2.79 -4.90
CA GLU A 127 14.39 -2.77 -5.30
C GLU A 127 14.81 -4.01 -6.09
N ASP A 128 14.15 -5.15 -5.86
CA ASP A 128 14.44 -6.41 -6.55
C ASP A 128 13.71 -6.52 -7.90
N GLU A 129 12.53 -5.92 -8.03
CA GLU A 129 11.66 -6.04 -9.21
C GLU A 129 11.86 -4.92 -10.28
N LEU A 130 12.33 -3.71 -9.92
CA LEU A 130 12.45 -2.54 -10.82
C LEU A 130 13.89 -2.02 -10.99
#